data_AF-A0A2D9B4V3-F1
#
_entry.id   AF-A0A2D9B4V3-F1
#
_cell.length_a   1.000
_cell.length_b   1.000
_cell.length_c   1.000
_cell.angle_alpha   90.00
_cell.angle_beta   90.00
_cell.angle_gamma   90.00
#
_symmetry.space_group_name_H-M   'P 1'
#
loop_
_entity.id
_entity.type
_entity.pdbx_description
1 polymer ?
#
loop_
_entity_poly.entity_id
_entity_poly.type
_entity_poly.pdbx_seq_one_letter_code
_entity_poly.pdbx_strand_id
1 'polypeptide(L)'
;MKFLKIIVPCIVIFTSFNTLAQGNPSELSFVLGDSNLKEERNLENGLYTIYVKIVGTEADSIEVEKSESFVEEGPIENPESISANFNKNDLVKKFSFTISNRKKVNIKIKKHYTVEDSIKKVSKIDLNFKSIKKHKWQTTYGVSGIYHVNSDTYKTVQNGTNFMITEDGSQGLVSPVPLIMFSYINLEKPSSLAWSGGLGFDTQNISLFFGPSYVIGQNLIFTAGVALHKQKRLDNKYDVGQIVDAAIDSNDLNTEYFRVNPFVSLTFNLSNNPFKSSSSGNEETSDQ
;
A
#
# COMPACT_ATOMS: atom_id res chain seq x y z
N MET A 1 -31.88 -29.94 20.18
CA MET A 1 -30.91 -28.83 20.14
C MET A 1 -29.71 -29.25 19.30
N LYS A 2 -29.50 -28.62 18.14
CA LYS A 2 -28.36 -28.90 17.25
C LYS A 2 -27.21 -27.95 17.62
N PHE A 3 -26.07 -28.52 18.04
CA PHE A 3 -24.85 -27.76 18.31
C PHE A 3 -24.33 -27.14 17.01
N LEU A 4 -24.26 -25.81 16.98
CA LEU A 4 -23.61 -25.04 15.93
C LEU A 4 -22.10 -25.17 16.13
N LYS A 5 -21.43 -26.01 15.32
CA LYS A 5 -19.97 -26.10 15.26
C LYS A 5 -19.42 -24.77 14.72
N ILE A 6 -18.86 -23.95 15.59
CA ILE A 6 -18.07 -22.78 15.21
C ILE A 6 -16.73 -23.29 14.68
N ILE A 7 -16.59 -23.28 13.35
CA ILE A 7 -15.32 -23.54 12.67
C ILE A 7 -14.53 -22.24 12.73
N VAL A 8 -13.48 -22.21 13.56
CA VAL A 8 -12.49 -21.13 13.58
C VAL A 8 -11.61 -21.32 12.33
N PRO A 9 -11.60 -20.39 11.35
CA PRO A 9 -10.70 -20.51 10.22
C PRO A 9 -9.28 -20.26 10.72
N CYS A 10 -8.44 -21.27 10.57
CA CYS A 10 -7.01 -21.17 10.77
C CYS A 10 -6.46 -20.07 9.85
N ILE A 11 -5.86 -19.03 10.43
CA ILE A 11 -5.23 -17.94 9.71
C ILE A 11 -4.00 -18.52 8.99
N VAL A 12 -4.16 -18.85 7.72
CA VAL A 12 -3.04 -19.17 6.83
C VAL A 12 -2.34 -17.84 6.52
N ILE A 13 -1.22 -17.61 7.18
CA ILE A 13 -0.28 -16.54 6.81
C ILE A 13 0.27 -16.92 5.44
N PHE A 14 -0.24 -16.26 4.39
CA PHE A 14 0.36 -16.32 3.06
C PHE A 14 1.73 -15.64 3.12
N THR A 15 2.78 -16.43 3.30
CA THR A 15 4.12 -16.02 2.89
C THR A 15 4.07 -15.90 1.37
N SER A 16 4.11 -14.68 0.86
CA SER A 16 4.27 -14.42 -0.56
C SER A 16 5.62 -14.99 -1.00
N PHE A 17 5.63 -16.22 -1.50
CA PHE A 17 6.74 -16.73 -2.28
C PHE A 17 6.84 -15.84 -3.51
N ASN A 18 7.85 -14.96 -3.55
CA ASN A 18 8.28 -14.30 -4.77
C ASN A 18 8.75 -15.40 -5.73
N THR A 19 7.83 -15.87 -6.56
CA THR A 19 8.17 -16.70 -7.72
C THR A 19 8.98 -15.80 -8.63
N LEU A 20 10.31 -15.96 -8.61
CA LEU A 20 11.20 -15.40 -9.62
C LEU A 20 10.72 -15.95 -10.96
N ALA A 21 10.01 -15.12 -11.72
CA ALA A 21 9.54 -15.46 -13.04
C ALA A 21 10.75 -15.86 -13.90
N GLN A 22 10.79 -17.12 -14.35
CA GLN A 22 11.70 -17.60 -15.39
C GLN A 22 11.29 -17.03 -16.76
N GLY A 23 11.29 -15.71 -16.88
CA GLY A 23 11.09 -15.02 -18.15
C GLY A 23 12.41 -14.88 -18.92
N ASN A 24 12.36 -14.95 -20.24
CA ASN A 24 13.49 -14.57 -21.09
C ASN A 24 13.95 -13.15 -20.72
N PRO A 25 15.27 -12.88 -20.69
CA PRO A 25 15.77 -11.55 -20.37
C PRO A 25 15.23 -10.52 -21.36
N SER A 26 14.69 -9.42 -20.84
CA SER A 26 14.31 -8.28 -21.69
C SER A 26 15.56 -7.56 -22.17
N GLU A 27 15.64 -7.27 -23.46
CA GLU A 27 16.80 -6.63 -24.08
C GLU A 27 16.57 -5.14 -24.30
N LEU A 28 17.53 -4.31 -23.89
CA LEU A 28 17.53 -2.87 -24.14
C LEU A 28 18.82 -2.48 -24.87
N SER A 29 18.75 -1.54 -25.80
CA SER A 29 19.91 -1.08 -26.56
C SER A 29 20.10 0.43 -26.42
N PHE A 30 21.37 0.84 -26.26
CA PHE A 30 21.79 2.23 -26.13
C PHE A 30 22.99 2.50 -27.03
N VAL A 31 23.12 3.72 -27.50
CA VAL A 31 24.26 4.15 -28.34
C VAL A 31 25.00 5.27 -27.62
N LEU A 32 26.30 5.05 -27.36
CA LEU A 32 27.20 6.03 -26.78
C LEU A 32 28.00 6.71 -27.91
N GLY A 33 27.66 7.95 -28.21
CA GLY A 33 28.43 8.82 -29.09
C GLY A 33 29.33 9.79 -28.30
N ASP A 34 29.66 10.93 -28.91
CA ASP A 34 30.58 11.91 -28.31
C ASP A 34 29.89 12.89 -27.34
N SER A 35 28.55 12.84 -27.25
CA SER A 35 27.73 13.63 -26.33
C SER A 35 27.41 12.89 -25.04
N ASN A 36 27.28 13.64 -23.94
CA ASN A 36 26.77 13.08 -22.68
C ASN A 36 25.30 12.69 -22.81
N LEU A 37 24.93 11.51 -22.32
CA LEU A 37 23.56 11.01 -22.31
C LEU A 37 23.14 10.67 -20.87
N LYS A 38 21.94 11.08 -20.48
CA LYS A 38 21.32 10.68 -19.21
C LYS A 38 19.94 10.12 -19.51
N GLU A 39 19.71 8.88 -19.12
CA GLU A 39 18.45 8.21 -19.37
C GLU A 39 17.90 7.59 -18.09
N GLU A 40 16.58 7.68 -17.91
CA GLU A 40 15.87 7.06 -16.79
C GLU A 40 14.74 6.19 -17.34
N ARG A 41 14.66 4.94 -16.88
CA ARG A 41 13.58 4.00 -17.24
C ARG A 41 12.99 3.33 -16.00
N ASN A 42 11.67 3.25 -15.99
CA ASN A 42 10.95 2.40 -15.04
C ASN A 42 10.75 1.01 -15.68
N LEU A 43 11.21 -0.02 -15.00
CA LEU A 43 11.24 -1.41 -15.47
C LEU A 43 10.40 -2.31 -14.58
N GLU A 44 9.73 -3.29 -15.17
CA GLU A 44 9.07 -4.36 -14.42
C GLU A 44 10.10 -5.27 -13.74
N ASN A 45 9.66 -6.06 -12.77
CA ASN A 45 10.55 -7.02 -12.12
C ASN A 45 10.98 -8.11 -13.13
N GLY A 46 12.28 -8.33 -13.25
CA GLY A 46 12.81 -9.27 -14.22
C GLY A 46 14.32 -9.16 -14.43
N LEU A 47 14.82 -10.05 -15.28
CA LEU A 47 16.19 -10.04 -15.76
C LEU A 47 16.28 -9.15 -17.00
N TYR A 48 17.21 -8.21 -16.99
CA TYR A 48 17.47 -7.30 -18.10
C TYR A 48 18.88 -7.49 -18.62
N THR A 49 19.01 -7.41 -19.94
CA THR A 49 20.28 -7.31 -20.62
C THR A 49 20.31 -6.01 -21.40
N ILE A 50 21.32 -5.19 -21.14
CA ILE A 50 21.55 -3.95 -21.89
C ILE A 50 22.72 -4.14 -22.84
N TYR A 51 22.57 -3.62 -24.05
CA TYR A 51 23.61 -3.56 -25.07
C TYR A 51 23.97 -2.11 -25.31
N VAL A 52 25.22 -1.75 -25.02
CA VAL A 52 25.73 -0.40 -25.27
C VAL A 52 26.67 -0.45 -26.44
N LYS A 53 26.23 0.14 -27.57
CA LYS A 53 27.05 0.31 -28.76
C LYS A 53 27.84 1.60 -28.64
N ILE A 54 29.17 1.51 -28.64
CA ILE A 54 30.06 2.67 -28.60
C ILE A 54 30.36 3.07 -30.04
N VAL A 55 30.07 4.32 -30.39
CA VAL A 55 30.25 4.90 -31.73
C VAL A 55 31.14 6.13 -31.61
N GLY A 56 31.78 6.53 -32.71
CA GLY A 56 32.66 7.71 -32.78
C GLY A 56 34.14 7.36 -32.71
N THR A 57 34.96 8.36 -32.38
CA THR A 57 36.44 8.29 -32.36
C THR A 57 36.94 7.15 -31.47
N GLU A 58 38.09 6.56 -31.83
CA GLU A 58 38.73 5.49 -31.05
C GLU A 58 38.89 5.93 -29.59
N ALA A 59 38.36 5.14 -28.65
CA ALA A 59 38.50 5.40 -27.22
C ALA A 59 39.84 4.84 -26.72
N ASP A 60 40.51 5.59 -25.86
CA ASP A 60 41.74 5.13 -25.19
C ASP A 60 41.39 4.19 -24.04
N SER A 61 40.31 4.49 -23.32
CA SER A 61 39.79 3.66 -22.26
C SER A 61 38.29 3.87 -22.05
N ILE A 62 37.66 2.84 -21.48
CA ILE A 62 36.26 2.87 -21.06
C ILE A 62 36.26 2.53 -19.56
N GLU A 63 35.55 3.31 -18.76
CA GLU A 63 35.30 3.03 -17.34
C GLU A 63 33.81 2.71 -17.17
N VAL A 64 33.48 1.64 -16.47
CA VAL A 64 32.10 1.28 -16.15
C VAL A 64 31.93 1.22 -14.64
N GLU A 65 30.98 2.00 -14.14
CA GLU A 65 30.57 1.99 -12.74
C GLU A 65 29.14 1.47 -12.70
N LYS A 66 28.94 0.32 -12.05
CA LYS A 66 27.61 -0.24 -11.80
C LYS A 66 27.32 -0.08 -10.31
N SER A 67 26.19 0.53 -9.99
CA SER A 67 25.71 0.60 -8.61
C SER A 67 24.27 0.11 -8.53
N GLU A 68 23.97 -0.63 -7.46
CA GLU A 68 22.63 -1.12 -7.16
C GLU A 68 22.23 -0.57 -5.79
N SER A 69 21.02 -0.03 -5.67
CA SER A 69 20.54 0.50 -4.40
C SER A 69 19.08 0.12 -4.20
N PHE A 70 18.68 -0.05 -2.94
CA PHE A 70 17.27 -0.18 -2.56
C PHE A 70 16.64 1.21 -2.40
N VAL A 71 15.36 1.34 -2.74
CA VAL A 71 14.58 2.59 -2.71
C VAL A 71 13.91 2.79 -1.33
N GLU A 72 14.52 2.30 -0.24
CA GLU A 72 14.12 2.68 1.12
C GLU A 72 15.22 3.53 1.76
N GLU A 73 14.82 4.49 2.61
CA GLU A 73 15.61 5.56 3.24
C GLU A 73 16.73 5.06 4.20
N GLY A 74 17.26 3.86 3.99
CA GLY A 74 18.36 3.25 4.75
C GLY A 74 19.72 3.42 4.08
N PRO A 75 20.82 3.15 4.81
CA PRO A 75 22.17 3.50 4.39
C PRO A 75 22.57 2.78 3.10
N ILE A 76 23.18 3.55 2.21
CA ILE A 76 23.68 3.17 0.90
C ILE A 76 24.71 2.04 1.06
N GLU A 77 24.44 0.85 0.52
CA GLU A 77 25.49 -0.15 0.34
C GLU A 77 26.49 0.35 -0.71
N ASN A 78 27.78 0.22 -0.41
CA ASN A 78 28.87 0.76 -1.22
C ASN A 78 28.79 0.25 -2.68
N PRO A 79 28.99 1.14 -3.68
CA PRO A 79 28.98 0.73 -5.09
C PRO A 79 30.15 -0.22 -5.38
N GLU A 80 29.87 -1.38 -5.98
CA GLU A 80 30.90 -2.26 -6.54
C GLU A 80 31.48 -1.62 -7.81
N SER A 81 32.71 -1.10 -7.72
CA SER A 81 33.45 -0.65 -8.90
C SER A 81 34.01 -1.86 -9.65
N ILE A 82 33.53 -2.13 -10.86
CA ILE A 82 34.04 -3.19 -11.73
C ILE A 82 34.91 -2.56 -12.82
N SER A 83 36.24 -2.66 -12.68
CA SER A 83 37.18 -2.32 -13.76
C SER A 83 37.38 -3.52 -14.68
N ALA A 84 36.98 -3.41 -15.95
CA ALA A 84 37.26 -4.42 -16.97
C ALA A 84 38.36 -3.94 -17.92
N ASN A 85 39.26 -4.83 -18.34
CA ASN A 85 40.24 -4.54 -19.40
C ASN A 85 39.60 -4.81 -20.77
N PHE A 86 39.67 -3.85 -21.68
CA PHE A 86 38.89 -3.85 -22.93
C PHE A 86 39.74 -4.20 -24.15
N ASN A 87 39.23 -5.10 -24.99
CA ASN A 87 39.74 -5.35 -26.33
C ASN A 87 39.15 -4.32 -27.32
N LYS A 88 40.00 -3.70 -28.15
CA LYS A 88 39.70 -2.55 -29.02
C LYS A 88 38.63 -2.84 -30.10
N ASN A 89 38.32 -4.11 -30.35
CA ASN A 89 37.42 -4.54 -31.44
C ASN A 89 35.95 -4.78 -31.03
N ASP A 90 35.62 -4.80 -29.73
CA ASP A 90 34.24 -5.04 -29.28
C ASP A 90 33.47 -3.72 -29.07
N LEU A 91 32.82 -3.25 -30.14
CA LEU A 91 32.00 -2.03 -30.15
C LEU A 91 30.66 -2.16 -29.41
N VAL A 92 30.25 -3.37 -29.02
CA VAL A 92 29.01 -3.62 -28.29
C VAL A 92 29.33 -4.26 -26.95
N LYS A 93 28.91 -3.62 -25.86
CA LYS A 93 29.07 -4.15 -24.50
C LYS A 93 27.73 -4.62 -23.94
N LYS A 94 27.76 -5.79 -23.32
CA LYS A 94 26.60 -6.45 -22.71
C LYS A 94 26.68 -6.34 -21.19
N PHE A 95 25.64 -5.83 -20.55
CA PHE A 95 25.51 -5.83 -19.09
C PHE A 95 24.19 -6.48 -18.69
N SER A 96 24.22 -7.41 -17.75
CA SER A 96 23.02 -8.05 -17.22
C SER A 96 22.77 -7.63 -15.78
N PHE A 97 21.52 -7.35 -15.45
CA PHE A 97 21.09 -7.04 -14.08
C PHE A 97 19.67 -7.51 -13.84
N THR A 98 19.35 -7.79 -12.58
CA THR A 98 18.00 -8.14 -12.15
C THR A 98 17.37 -6.93 -11.47
N ILE A 99 16.20 -6.52 -11.95
CA ILE A 99 15.34 -5.55 -11.26
C ILE A 99 14.35 -6.33 -10.41
N SER A 100 14.40 -6.10 -9.10
CA SER A 100 13.44 -6.60 -8.13
C SER A 100 12.68 -5.42 -7.51
N ASN A 101 11.63 -5.71 -6.73
CA ASN A 101 10.83 -4.68 -6.07
C ASN A 101 11.71 -3.70 -5.29
N ARG A 102 11.46 -2.39 -5.48
CA ARG A 102 12.18 -1.30 -4.82
C ARG A 102 13.68 -1.26 -5.13
N LYS A 103 14.12 -1.83 -6.25
CA LYS A 103 15.50 -1.73 -6.68
C LYS A 103 15.69 -0.58 -7.67
N LYS A 104 16.82 0.10 -7.52
CA LYS A 104 17.37 1.04 -8.50
C LYS A 104 18.71 0.50 -8.96
N VAL A 105 18.94 0.49 -10.26
CA VAL A 105 20.23 0.14 -10.87
C VAL A 105 20.72 1.35 -11.63
N ASN A 106 21.91 1.82 -11.30
CA ASN A 106 22.57 2.90 -12.01
C ASN A 106 23.82 2.35 -12.71
N ILE A 107 23.92 2.58 -14.01
CA ILE A 107 25.07 2.18 -14.82
C ILE A 107 25.63 3.47 -15.43
N LYS A 108 26.84 3.83 -15.00
CA LYS A 108 27.59 4.93 -15.60
C LYS A 108 28.70 4.36 -16.47
N ILE A 109 28.79 4.83 -17.70
CA ILE A 109 29.90 4.46 -18.61
C ILE A 109 30.58 5.74 -19.02
N LYS A 110 31.90 5.81 -18.81
CA LYS A 110 32.73 6.93 -19.22
C LYS A 110 33.67 6.47 -20.34
N LYS A 111 33.65 7.18 -21.45
CA LYS A 111 34.56 6.99 -22.59
C LYS A 111 35.62 8.09 -22.53
N HIS A 112 36.89 7.70 -22.39
CA HIS A 112 38.03 8.61 -22.42
C HIS A 112 38.67 8.58 -23.81
N TYR A 113 38.95 9.76 -24.37
CA TYR A 113 39.68 9.87 -25.63
C TYR A 113 40.63 11.08 -25.61
N THR A 114 41.79 10.90 -26.24
CA THR A 114 42.82 11.91 -26.40
C THR A 114 42.57 12.66 -27.70
N VAL A 115 42.39 13.97 -27.60
CA VAL A 115 42.33 14.89 -28.74
C VAL A 115 43.62 15.71 -28.72
N GLU A 116 44.38 15.69 -29.82
CA GLU A 116 45.58 16.51 -30.03
C GLU A 116 46.57 16.45 -28.85
N ASP A 117 47.30 15.34 -28.73
CA ASP A 117 48.44 15.04 -27.82
C ASP A 117 48.32 15.38 -26.32
N SER A 118 47.21 15.97 -25.84
CA SER A 118 47.09 16.43 -24.45
C SER A 118 45.67 16.63 -23.93
N ILE A 119 44.65 16.79 -24.78
CA ILE A 119 43.28 17.08 -24.29
C ILE A 119 42.51 15.77 -24.09
N LYS A 120 42.38 15.34 -22.83
CA LYS A 120 41.50 14.22 -22.45
C LYS A 120 40.06 14.71 -22.40
N LYS A 121 39.24 14.29 -23.36
CA LYS A 121 37.79 14.47 -23.29
C LYS A 121 37.12 13.22 -22.72
N VAL A 122 36.00 13.43 -22.03
CA VAL A 122 35.22 12.37 -21.41
C VAL A 122 33.77 12.48 -21.89
N SER A 123 33.30 11.47 -22.62
CA SER A 123 31.87 11.28 -22.89
C SER A 123 31.28 10.37 -21.82
N LYS A 124 30.10 10.70 -21.29
CA LYS A 124 29.45 9.97 -20.20
C LYS A 124 28.03 9.54 -20.59
N ILE A 125 27.67 8.31 -20.27
CA ILE A 125 26.28 7.84 -20.27
C ILE A 125 25.87 7.39 -18.87
N ASP A 126 24.81 8.01 -18.35
CA ASP A 126 24.22 7.71 -17.05
C ASP A 126 22.85 7.06 -17.25
N LEU A 127 22.78 5.73 -17.09
CA LEU A 127 21.54 4.96 -17.19
C LEU A 127 20.97 4.69 -15.80
N ASN A 128 19.75 5.15 -15.55
CA ASN A 128 19.03 4.96 -14.29
C ASN A 128 17.81 4.06 -14.50
N PHE A 129 17.85 2.85 -13.96
CA PHE A 129 16.74 1.91 -14.00
C PHE A 129 16.06 1.84 -12.63
N LYS A 130 14.74 2.01 -12.59
CA LYS A 130 13.94 1.94 -11.36
C LYS A 130 12.87 0.85 -11.49
N SER A 131 12.66 0.05 -10.45
CA SER A 131 11.55 -0.90 -10.39
C SER A 131 10.21 -0.16 -10.37
N ILE A 132 9.25 -0.61 -11.20
CA ILE A 132 7.86 -0.17 -11.13
C ILE A 132 7.23 -0.73 -9.86
N LYS A 133 6.82 0.14 -8.95
CA LYS A 133 6.10 -0.24 -7.75
C LYS A 133 4.67 -0.65 -8.11
N LYS A 134 4.41 -1.95 -8.21
CA LYS A 134 3.08 -2.48 -8.56
C LYS A 134 2.06 -2.36 -7.42
N HIS A 135 2.53 -2.40 -6.17
CA HIS A 135 1.67 -2.36 -4.99
C HIS A 135 2.20 -1.43 -3.91
N LYS A 136 1.29 -0.85 -3.13
CA LYS A 136 1.63 0.07 -2.04
C LYS A 136 0.60 -0.02 -0.91
N TRP A 137 1.07 0.10 0.33
CA TRP A 137 0.20 0.41 1.48
C TRP A 137 -0.28 1.85 1.40
N GLN A 138 -1.59 2.03 1.40
CA GLN A 138 -2.23 3.33 1.36
C GLN A 138 -3.07 3.53 2.62
N THR A 139 -2.86 4.65 3.30
CA THR A 139 -3.68 5.08 4.43
C THR A 139 -4.84 5.93 3.91
N THR A 140 -6.05 5.63 4.35
CA THR A 140 -7.28 6.33 3.97
C THR A 140 -8.14 6.61 5.21
N TYR A 141 -9.01 7.63 5.10
CA TYR A 141 -9.87 8.09 6.18
C TYR A 141 -11.32 7.99 5.72
N GLY A 142 -12.24 7.66 6.62
CA GLY A 142 -13.65 7.62 6.26
C GLY A 142 -14.54 7.15 7.39
N VAL A 143 -15.65 6.51 7.01
CA VAL A 143 -16.68 6.06 7.94
C VAL A 143 -17.01 4.59 7.67
N SER A 144 -17.29 3.82 8.71
CA SER A 144 -17.95 2.52 8.61
C SER A 144 -19.35 2.56 9.18
N GLY A 145 -20.21 1.68 8.68
CA GLY A 145 -21.39 1.22 9.38
C GLY A 145 -21.14 -0.20 9.89
N ILE A 146 -21.11 -0.37 11.21
CA ILE A 146 -21.03 -1.68 11.85
C ILE A 146 -22.46 -2.19 12.07
N TYR A 147 -22.78 -3.35 11.50
CA TYR A 147 -24.08 -3.97 11.67
C TYR A 147 -24.08 -4.83 12.92
N HIS A 148 -24.87 -4.46 13.91
CA HIS A 148 -24.92 -5.18 15.18
C HIS A 148 -25.71 -6.48 15.04
N VAL A 149 -25.05 -7.63 15.18
CA VAL A 149 -25.71 -8.95 15.19
C VAL A 149 -25.89 -9.47 16.61
N ASN A 150 -27.08 -9.99 16.93
CA ASN A 150 -27.44 -10.49 18.26
C ASN A 150 -27.25 -9.44 19.38
N SER A 151 -27.68 -8.21 19.12
CA SER A 151 -27.53 -7.09 20.02
C SER A 151 -28.73 -6.94 20.95
N ASP A 152 -28.71 -7.71 22.03
CA ASP A 152 -29.77 -7.69 23.01
C ASP A 152 -29.33 -6.73 24.14
N THR A 153 -29.85 -5.51 24.13
CA THR A 153 -29.83 -4.64 25.32
C THR A 153 -31.06 -4.94 26.13
N TYR A 154 -30.96 -4.67 27.42
CA TYR A 154 -32.04 -4.92 28.35
C TYR A 154 -32.33 -3.66 29.15
N LYS A 155 -33.58 -3.53 29.56
CA LYS A 155 -34.08 -2.50 30.47
C LYS A 155 -35.00 -3.13 31.51
N THR A 156 -35.27 -2.40 32.57
CA THR A 156 -36.32 -2.76 33.52
C THR A 156 -37.64 -2.10 33.12
N VAL A 157 -38.73 -2.86 33.09
CA VAL A 157 -40.09 -2.36 32.85
C VAL A 157 -40.95 -2.67 34.07
N GLN A 158 -41.74 -1.69 34.52
CA GLN A 158 -42.59 -1.85 35.69
C GLN A 158 -43.65 -2.93 35.46
N ASN A 159 -43.79 -3.84 36.44
CA ASN A 159 -44.77 -4.92 36.47
C ASN A 159 -45.39 -5.00 37.88
N GLY A 160 -46.46 -4.21 38.10
CA GLY A 160 -47.07 -4.04 39.41
C GLY A 160 -46.20 -3.21 40.35
N THR A 161 -45.85 -3.76 41.51
CA THR A 161 -44.93 -3.15 42.49
C THR A 161 -43.46 -3.37 42.18
N ASN A 162 -43.16 -4.33 41.29
CA ASN A 162 -41.80 -4.75 40.98
C ASN A 162 -41.44 -4.35 39.54
N PHE A 163 -40.22 -4.65 39.13
CA PHE A 163 -39.73 -4.41 37.79
C PHE A 163 -39.30 -5.73 37.15
N MET A 164 -39.54 -5.87 35.86
CA MET A 164 -39.17 -7.05 35.08
C MET A 164 -38.09 -6.67 34.07
N ILE A 165 -37.03 -7.47 34.00
CA ILE A 165 -35.97 -7.30 33.01
C ILE A 165 -36.49 -7.75 31.65
N THR A 166 -36.48 -6.85 30.68
CA THR A 166 -36.99 -7.09 29.33
C THR A 166 -36.02 -6.60 28.28
N GLU A 167 -36.06 -7.20 27.09
CA GLU A 167 -35.29 -6.75 25.94
C GLU A 167 -35.69 -5.33 25.55
N ASP A 168 -34.71 -4.45 25.39
CA ASP A 168 -34.95 -3.05 25.09
C ASP A 168 -35.20 -2.83 23.59
N GLY A 169 -34.77 -3.74 22.69
CA GLY A 169 -35.04 -3.70 21.24
C GLY A 169 -34.61 -2.42 20.52
N SER A 170 -34.01 -1.47 21.24
CA SER A 170 -33.78 -0.07 20.87
C SER A 170 -32.40 0.17 20.27
N GLN A 171 -31.57 -0.87 20.11
CA GLN A 171 -30.25 -0.70 19.54
C GLN A 171 -30.36 -0.31 18.06
N GLY A 172 -29.61 0.72 17.67
CA GLY A 172 -29.40 1.03 16.28
C GLY A 172 -28.81 -0.18 15.57
N LEU A 173 -29.47 -0.65 14.52
CA LEU A 173 -28.98 -1.76 13.68
C LEU A 173 -27.57 -1.50 13.13
N VAL A 174 -27.23 -0.21 12.96
CA VAL A 174 -25.96 0.25 12.40
C VAL A 174 -25.37 1.33 13.30
N SER A 175 -24.12 1.15 13.71
CA SER A 175 -23.33 2.21 14.35
C SER A 175 -22.34 2.82 13.36
N PRO A 176 -22.44 4.13 13.07
CA PRO A 176 -21.45 4.83 12.27
C PRO A 176 -20.16 5.05 13.08
N VAL A 177 -19.01 4.67 12.54
CA VAL A 177 -17.72 4.84 13.21
C VAL A 177 -16.72 5.53 12.28
N PRO A 178 -16.17 6.70 12.63
CA PRO A 178 -15.08 7.29 11.86
C PRO A 178 -13.81 6.45 12.04
N LEU A 179 -13.05 6.26 10.97
CA LEU A 179 -11.95 5.30 10.97
C LEU A 179 -10.82 5.64 10.01
N ILE A 180 -9.68 5.01 10.27
CA ILE A 180 -8.48 5.01 9.42
C ILE A 180 -8.28 3.58 8.89
N MET A 181 -8.13 3.42 7.58
CA MET A 181 -7.83 2.14 6.93
C MET A 181 -6.46 2.15 6.28
N PHE A 182 -5.79 1.01 6.37
CA PHE A 182 -4.58 0.68 5.65
C PHE A 182 -4.93 -0.38 4.61
N SER A 183 -4.81 -0.02 3.34
CA SER A 183 -5.18 -0.86 2.19
C SER A 183 -3.94 -1.21 1.39
N TYR A 184 -3.77 -2.48 1.04
CA TYR A 184 -2.70 -2.92 0.14
C TYR A 184 -3.20 -2.88 -1.31
N ILE A 185 -2.96 -1.77 -1.99
CA ILE A 185 -3.55 -1.46 -3.31
C ILE A 185 -2.62 -1.81 -4.47
N ASN A 186 -3.21 -2.11 -5.63
CA ASN A 186 -2.49 -2.23 -6.89
C ASN A 186 -2.47 -0.87 -7.61
N LEU A 187 -1.28 -0.42 -8.02
CA LEU A 187 -1.07 0.89 -8.66
C LEU A 187 -1.16 0.85 -10.19
N GLU A 188 -1.11 -0.34 -10.80
CA GLU A 188 -1.16 -0.52 -12.26
C GLU A 188 -2.58 -0.36 -12.81
N LYS A 189 -3.60 -0.60 -11.98
CA LYS A 189 -5.00 -0.54 -12.38
C LYS A 189 -5.71 0.64 -11.71
N PRO A 190 -6.61 1.35 -12.42
CA PRO A 190 -7.43 2.39 -11.82
C PRO A 190 -8.41 1.82 -10.79
N SER A 191 -8.85 0.57 -10.99
CA SER A 191 -9.69 -0.16 -10.03
C SER A 191 -9.13 -1.56 -9.77
N SER A 192 -9.15 -1.98 -8.50
CA SER A 192 -8.59 -3.26 -8.09
C SER A 192 -9.18 -3.76 -6.78
N LEU A 193 -9.16 -5.08 -6.58
CA LEU A 193 -9.37 -5.69 -5.27
C LEU A 193 -8.11 -5.51 -4.40
N ALA A 194 -8.33 -5.25 -3.12
CA ALA A 194 -7.29 -5.07 -2.12
C ALA A 194 -7.73 -5.67 -0.77
N TRP A 195 -6.77 -5.95 0.10
CA TRP A 195 -7.06 -6.24 1.50
C TRP A 195 -6.88 -4.96 2.32
N SER A 196 -7.82 -4.73 3.23
CA SER A 196 -7.80 -3.56 4.11
C SER A 196 -7.99 -3.95 5.56
N GLY A 197 -7.24 -3.28 6.43
CA GLY A 197 -7.41 -3.34 7.88
C GLY A 197 -7.36 -1.95 8.48
N GLY A 198 -8.06 -1.71 9.59
CA GLY A 198 -8.16 -0.36 10.12
C GLY A 198 -8.61 -0.26 11.56
N LEU A 199 -8.57 0.98 12.04
CA LEU A 199 -8.90 1.37 13.41
C LEU A 199 -10.01 2.42 13.37
N GLY A 200 -11.07 2.18 14.12
CA GLY A 200 -12.15 3.15 14.33
C GLY A 200 -11.99 3.85 15.65
N PHE A 201 -12.34 5.13 15.63
CA PHE A 201 -12.24 6.04 16.76
C PHE A 201 -13.65 6.40 17.22
N ASP A 202 -14.11 5.76 18.28
CA ASP A 202 -15.17 6.30 19.12
C ASP A 202 -14.51 6.76 20.42
N THR A 203 -14.95 7.90 20.96
CA THR A 203 -14.39 8.53 22.18
C THR A 203 -14.32 7.58 23.37
N GLN A 204 -15.14 6.52 23.37
CA GLN A 204 -15.21 5.52 24.43
C GLN A 204 -14.73 4.13 23.99
N ASN A 205 -14.61 3.87 22.68
CA ASN A 205 -14.44 2.52 22.14
C ASN A 205 -13.46 2.47 20.95
N ILE A 206 -12.41 1.66 21.06
CA ILE A 206 -11.55 1.31 19.93
C ILE A 206 -12.22 0.17 19.15
N SER A 207 -12.30 0.32 17.83
CA SER A 207 -12.84 -0.72 16.94
C SER A 207 -11.78 -1.17 15.95
N LEU A 208 -11.69 -2.47 15.68
CA LEU A 208 -10.77 -3.04 14.69
C LEU A 208 -11.56 -3.52 13.48
N PHE A 209 -11.06 -3.25 12.27
CA PHE A 209 -11.72 -3.60 11.01
C PHE A 209 -10.80 -4.43 10.14
N PHE A 210 -11.34 -5.43 9.46
CA PHE A 210 -10.61 -6.20 8.45
C PHE A 210 -11.56 -6.74 7.38
N GLY A 211 -11.17 -6.58 6.11
CA GLY A 211 -11.96 -7.14 5.01
C GLY A 211 -11.39 -6.92 3.62
N PRO A 212 -11.94 -7.62 2.61
CA PRO A 212 -11.72 -7.29 1.22
C PRO A 212 -12.26 -5.90 0.90
N SER A 213 -11.56 -5.23 -0.01
CA SER A 213 -11.87 -3.88 -0.43
C SER A 213 -11.79 -3.74 -1.95
N TYR A 214 -12.60 -2.85 -2.48
CA TYR A 214 -12.60 -2.47 -3.88
C TYR A 214 -12.17 -1.02 -4.00
N VAL A 215 -11.07 -0.81 -4.69
CA VAL A 215 -10.45 0.49 -4.93
C VAL A 215 -10.96 1.04 -6.25
N ILE A 216 -11.38 2.31 -6.27
CA ILE A 216 -11.88 3.02 -7.46
C ILE A 216 -11.08 4.32 -7.63
N GLY A 217 -10.42 4.45 -8.78
CA GLY A 217 -9.62 5.63 -9.13
C GLY A 217 -8.49 5.93 -8.15
N GLN A 218 -8.02 4.93 -7.40
CA GLN A 218 -6.98 5.03 -6.36
C GLN A 218 -7.29 5.99 -5.18
N ASN A 219 -8.46 6.63 -5.19
CA ASN A 219 -8.86 7.64 -4.21
C ASN A 219 -10.02 7.18 -3.33
N LEU A 220 -10.94 6.39 -3.88
CA LEU A 220 -12.12 5.87 -3.18
C LEU A 220 -11.94 4.38 -2.90
N ILE A 221 -12.18 3.97 -1.66
CA ILE A 221 -12.09 2.56 -1.25
C ILE A 221 -13.37 2.15 -0.54
N PHE A 222 -14.05 1.15 -1.09
CA PHE A 222 -15.16 0.48 -0.43
C PHE A 222 -14.64 -0.78 0.24
N THR A 223 -14.93 -0.99 1.52
CA THR A 223 -14.55 -2.22 2.24
C THR A 223 -15.77 -2.87 2.83
N ALA A 224 -15.84 -4.20 2.77
CA ALA A 224 -16.82 -4.98 3.51
C ALA A 224 -16.10 -6.11 4.24
N GLY A 225 -16.50 -6.43 5.46
CA GLY A 225 -15.81 -7.45 6.23
C GLY A 225 -16.32 -7.59 7.65
N VAL A 226 -15.39 -7.86 8.56
CA VAL A 226 -15.67 -8.02 9.99
C VAL A 226 -15.04 -6.92 10.82
N ALA A 227 -15.78 -6.47 11.82
CA ALA A 227 -15.37 -5.47 12.79
C ALA A 227 -15.42 -6.08 14.20
N LEU A 228 -14.35 -5.90 14.96
CA LEU A 228 -14.34 -6.15 16.40
C LEU A 228 -14.73 -4.85 17.10
N HIS A 229 -15.88 -4.86 17.76
CA HIS A 229 -16.48 -3.67 18.36
C HIS A 229 -17.09 -4.02 19.72
N LYS A 230 -17.05 -3.08 20.66
CA LYS A 230 -17.70 -3.24 21.97
C LYS A 230 -19.21 -3.11 21.84
N GLN A 231 -19.94 -4.00 22.48
CA GLN A 231 -21.40 -4.00 22.51
C GLN A 231 -21.89 -4.29 23.93
N LYS A 232 -22.99 -3.64 24.31
CA LYS A 232 -23.69 -3.90 25.56
C LYS A 232 -24.48 -5.21 25.48
N ARG A 233 -24.45 -5.99 26.56
CA ARG A 233 -25.23 -7.22 26.76
C ARG A 233 -25.67 -7.28 28.24
N LEU A 234 -26.77 -7.95 28.56
CA LEU A 234 -27.16 -8.25 29.95
C LEU A 234 -25.96 -8.76 30.76
N ASP A 235 -25.75 -8.18 31.95
CA ASP A 235 -24.79 -8.69 32.91
C ASP A 235 -25.19 -10.11 33.33
N ASN A 236 -24.21 -11.01 33.46
CA ASN A 236 -24.41 -12.41 33.85
C ASN A 236 -24.99 -12.58 35.26
N LYS A 237 -25.17 -11.48 36.01
CA LYS A 237 -25.86 -11.45 37.31
C LYS A 237 -27.38 -11.52 37.18
N TYR A 238 -27.91 -11.26 35.99
CA TYR A 238 -29.34 -11.14 35.76
C TYR A 238 -29.81 -12.07 34.64
N ASP A 239 -31.06 -12.49 34.74
CA ASP A 239 -31.74 -13.28 33.72
C ASP A 239 -32.86 -12.49 33.04
N VAL A 240 -33.13 -12.79 31.78
CA VAL A 240 -34.25 -12.21 31.04
C VAL A 240 -35.57 -12.65 31.68
N GLY A 241 -36.47 -11.70 31.94
CA GLY A 241 -37.74 -11.95 32.62
C GLY A 241 -37.62 -12.03 34.15
N GLN A 242 -36.42 -11.89 34.73
CA GLN A 242 -36.26 -11.81 36.17
C GLN A 242 -37.00 -10.59 36.74
N ILE A 243 -37.63 -10.80 37.90
CA ILE A 243 -38.31 -9.75 38.66
C ILE A 243 -37.36 -9.21 39.72
N VAL A 244 -37.26 -7.88 39.80
CA VAL A 244 -36.42 -7.15 40.75
C VAL A 244 -37.27 -6.11 41.50
N ASP A 245 -36.90 -5.84 42.76
CA ASP A 245 -37.70 -4.97 43.65
C ASP A 245 -37.55 -3.47 43.34
N ALA A 246 -36.47 -3.10 42.62
CA ALA A 246 -36.18 -1.71 42.26
C ALA A 246 -35.77 -1.60 40.79
N ALA A 247 -36.03 -0.43 40.19
CA ALA A 247 -35.56 -0.11 38.85
C ALA A 247 -34.03 -0.10 38.82
N ILE A 248 -33.46 -0.83 37.87
CA ILE A 248 -32.01 -0.88 37.63
C ILE A 248 -31.72 -0.06 36.38
N ASP A 249 -30.69 0.80 36.46
CA ASP A 249 -30.26 1.60 35.32
C ASP A 249 -29.72 0.71 34.19
N SER A 250 -29.88 1.16 32.95
CA SER A 250 -29.41 0.41 31.78
C SER A 250 -27.89 0.17 31.81
N ASN A 251 -27.11 1.08 32.39
CA ASN A 251 -25.65 0.90 32.47
C ASN A 251 -25.23 -0.15 33.50
N ASP A 252 -25.99 -0.31 34.59
CA ASP A 252 -25.73 -1.34 35.60
C ASP A 252 -26.27 -2.71 35.17
N LEU A 253 -27.32 -2.71 34.35
CA LEU A 253 -27.94 -3.92 33.82
C LEU A 253 -27.14 -4.54 32.67
N ASN A 254 -26.35 -3.74 31.94
CA ASN A 254 -25.64 -4.19 30.75
C ASN A 254 -24.12 -4.03 30.88
N THR A 255 -23.37 -5.10 30.60
CA THR A 255 -21.91 -5.13 30.55
C THR A 255 -21.41 -5.06 29.10
N GLU A 256 -20.27 -4.38 28.89
CA GLU A 256 -19.62 -4.27 27.58
C GLU A 256 -18.77 -5.51 27.24
N TYR A 257 -18.95 -6.04 26.03
CA TYR A 257 -18.14 -7.14 25.49
C TYR A 257 -17.69 -6.85 24.06
N PHE A 258 -16.48 -7.29 23.70
CA PHE A 258 -16.05 -7.28 22.32
C PHE A 258 -16.76 -8.37 21.52
N ARG A 259 -17.32 -7.99 20.38
CA ARG A 259 -17.98 -8.90 19.45
C ARG A 259 -17.58 -8.63 18.02
N VAL A 260 -17.60 -9.71 17.24
CA VAL A 260 -17.36 -9.69 15.80
C VAL A 260 -18.67 -9.40 15.10
N ASN A 261 -18.69 -8.36 14.28
CA ASN A 261 -19.86 -7.88 13.57
C ASN A 261 -19.54 -7.65 12.10
N PRO A 262 -20.49 -7.86 11.17
CA PRO A 262 -20.30 -7.42 9.80
C PRO A 262 -20.20 -5.89 9.74
N PHE A 263 -19.38 -5.37 8.82
CA PHE A 263 -19.32 -3.94 8.54
C PHE A 263 -19.20 -3.67 7.05
N VAL A 264 -19.59 -2.45 6.68
CA VAL A 264 -19.22 -1.83 5.41
C VAL A 264 -18.58 -0.49 5.68
N SER A 265 -17.62 -0.07 4.86
CA SER A 265 -16.99 1.24 4.98
C SER A 265 -16.73 1.89 3.64
N LEU A 266 -16.68 3.21 3.69
CA LEU A 266 -16.27 4.06 2.59
C LEU A 266 -15.14 4.95 3.08
N THR A 267 -13.96 4.83 2.46
CA THR A 267 -12.80 5.64 2.80
C THR A 267 -12.21 6.34 1.59
N PHE A 268 -11.55 7.47 1.86
CA PHE A 268 -10.94 8.35 0.89
C PHE A 268 -9.46 8.53 1.18
N ASN A 269 -8.66 8.57 0.12
CA ASN A 269 -7.26 8.96 0.20
C ASN A 269 -7.14 10.49 0.17
N LEU A 270 -6.64 11.07 1.26
CA LEU A 270 -6.45 12.53 1.37
C LEU A 270 -5.10 13.01 0.86
N SER A 271 -4.20 12.11 0.44
CA SER A 271 -2.87 12.50 -0.08
C SER A 271 -2.93 13.19 -1.45
N ASN A 272 -4.01 13.02 -2.20
CA ASN A 272 -4.28 13.76 -3.44
C ASN A 272 -5.57 14.57 -3.25
N ASN A 273 -5.48 15.90 -3.35
CA ASN A 273 -6.67 16.77 -3.27
C ASN A 273 -7.48 16.67 -4.57
N PRO A 274 -8.68 16.07 -4.57
CA PRO A 274 -9.50 15.95 -5.78
C PRO A 274 -10.15 17.28 -6.19
N PHE A 275 -10.10 18.31 -5.34
CA PHE A 275 -10.66 19.64 -5.59
C PHE A 275 -9.61 20.67 -6.01
N LYS A 276 -8.34 20.25 -6.20
CA LYS A 276 -7.32 21.15 -6.73
C LYS A 276 -7.59 21.33 -8.22
N SER A 277 -8.41 22.31 -8.58
CA SER A 277 -8.47 22.82 -9.95
C SER A 277 -7.07 23.31 -10.32
N SER A 278 -6.55 22.84 -11.44
CA SER A 278 -5.41 23.49 -12.08
C SER A 278 -5.88 24.88 -12.48
N SER A 279 -5.59 25.88 -11.65
CA SER A 279 -5.65 27.28 -12.04
C SER A 279 -4.66 27.47 -13.19
N SER A 280 -5.14 27.28 -14.41
CA SER A 280 -4.53 27.81 -15.62
C SER A 280 -4.56 29.32 -15.47
N GLY A 281 -3.47 29.86 -14.92
CA GLY A 281 -3.20 31.28 -14.96
C GLY A 281 -3.07 31.69 -16.41
N ASN A 282 -4.15 32.24 -16.98
CA ASN A 282 -4.03 33.12 -18.12
C ASN A 282 -3.33 34.38 -17.61
N GLU A 283 -2.01 34.42 -17.80
CA GLU A 283 -1.21 35.63 -17.76
C GLU A 283 -1.60 36.46 -19.00
N GLU A 284 -2.71 37.20 -18.90
CA GLU A 284 -2.94 38.35 -19.77
C GLU A 284 -1.92 39.42 -19.37
N THR A 285 -0.79 39.43 -20.06
CA THR A 285 0.10 40.59 -20.08
C THR A 285 -0.55 41.62 -20.99
N SER A 286 -1.23 42.58 -20.37
CA SER A 286 -1.72 43.79 -21.00
C SER A 286 -0.52 44.68 -21.37
N ASP A 287 -0.38 44.97 -22.67
CA ASP A 287 0.42 46.09 -23.17
C ASP A 287 -0.10 47.40 -22.59
N GLN A 288 0.72 48.09 -21.79
CA GLN A 288 0.78 49.57 -21.67
C GLN A 288 2.20 50.02 -21.32
#